data_AF-A0A0F8DLA8-F1
#
_entry.id   AF-A0A0F8DLA8-F1
#
_cell.length_a   1.000
_cell.length_b   1.000
_cell.length_c   1.000
_cell.angle_alpha   90.00
_cell.angle_beta   90.00
_cell.angle_gamma   90.00
#
_symmetry.space_group_name_H-M   'P 1'
#
loop_
_entity.id
_entity.type
_entity.pdbx_description
1 polymer ?
#
loop_
_entity_poly.entity_id
_entity_poly.type
_entity_poly.pdbx_seq_one_letter_code
_entity_poly.pdbx_strand_id
1 'polypeptide(L)'
;MSAEALDDITLGTLSALESRLNRVEHLLCGQKAVTLGSDEEPASKRLEGIERRLNGLVSRVRVYGELLRIHPAQSAALLQHIDRMRVVEAIQQSQAVEIAELRARSENLVRAWYQGALLSGSARLAAVEGRAQKVEAKVRRAERAKADESVL
;
A
#
# COMPACT_ATOMS: atom_id res chain seq x y z
N MET A 1 -35.80 -20.96 62.67
CA MET A 1 -34.67 -21.24 61.76
C MET A 1 -33.42 -20.73 62.44
N SER A 2 -32.46 -21.61 62.77
CA SER A 2 -31.21 -21.22 63.44
C SER A 2 -30.32 -20.40 62.52
N ALA A 3 -29.53 -19.48 63.08
CA ALA A 3 -28.56 -18.67 62.33
C ALA A 3 -27.56 -19.56 61.54
N GLU A 4 -27.18 -20.69 62.14
CA GLU A 4 -26.30 -21.71 61.56
C GLU A 4 -26.87 -22.33 60.27
N ALA A 5 -28.18 -22.61 60.22
CA ALA A 5 -28.81 -23.16 59.03
C ALA A 5 -28.89 -22.14 57.87
N LEU A 6 -28.90 -20.83 58.18
CA LEU A 6 -28.86 -19.78 57.17
C LEU A 6 -27.45 -19.66 56.59
N ASP A 7 -26.42 -19.71 57.45
CA ASP A 7 -25.02 -19.66 57.04
C ASP A 7 -24.68 -20.83 56.10
N ASP A 8 -25.14 -22.05 56.40
CA ASP A 8 -24.98 -23.22 55.53
C ASP A 8 -25.60 -23.04 54.14
N ILE A 9 -26.79 -22.42 54.07
CA ILE A 9 -27.45 -22.11 52.80
C ILE A 9 -26.64 -21.05 52.02
N THR A 10 -26.12 -20.03 52.70
CA THR A 10 -25.30 -19.00 52.04
C THR A 10 -23.99 -19.57 51.49
N LEU A 11 -23.31 -20.44 52.24
CA LEU A 11 -22.09 -21.11 51.79
C LEU A 11 -22.37 -22.08 50.63
N GLY A 12 -23.48 -22.84 50.69
CA GLY A 12 -23.89 -23.74 49.61
C GLY A 12 -24.22 -23.01 48.31
N THR A 13 -24.90 -21.87 48.39
CA THR A 13 -25.21 -21.06 47.20
C THR A 13 -23.97 -20.41 46.58
N LEU A 14 -23.01 -19.96 47.41
CA LEU A 14 -21.73 -19.45 46.94
C LEU A 14 -20.90 -20.53 46.24
N SER A 15 -20.80 -21.72 46.81
CA SER A 15 -20.10 -22.87 46.20
C SER A 15 -20.69 -23.25 44.84
N ALA A 16 -22.03 -23.24 44.73
CA ALA A 16 -22.72 -23.51 43.47
C ALA A 16 -22.44 -22.44 42.40
N LEU A 17 -22.40 -21.16 42.77
CA LEU A 17 -22.06 -20.06 41.87
C LEU A 17 -20.60 -20.15 41.41
N GLU A 18 -19.69 -20.46 42.32
CA GLU A 18 -18.28 -20.63 42.02
C GLU A 18 -18.03 -21.78 41.03
N SER A 19 -18.65 -22.94 41.27
CA SER A 19 -18.59 -24.09 40.36
C SER A 19 -19.09 -23.75 38.95
N ARG A 20 -20.21 -23.01 38.85
CA ARG A 20 -20.75 -22.56 37.56
C ARG A 20 -19.84 -21.57 36.85
N LEU A 21 -19.27 -20.59 37.56
CA LEU A 21 -18.33 -19.62 36.98
C LEU A 21 -17.06 -20.32 36.47
N ASN A 22 -16.53 -21.28 37.24
CA ASN A 22 -15.38 -22.10 36.85
C ASN A 22 -15.65 -22.87 35.55
N ARG A 23 -16.87 -23.43 35.39
CA ARG A 23 -17.26 -24.12 34.16
C ARG A 23 -17.34 -23.18 32.95
N VAL A 24 -17.91 -21.98 33.12
CA VAL A 24 -17.98 -20.99 32.04
C VAL A 24 -16.60 -20.48 31.63
N GLU A 25 -15.71 -20.23 32.59
CA GLU A 25 -14.34 -19.83 32.31
C GLU A 25 -13.55 -20.93 31.58
N HIS A 26 -13.71 -22.19 31.98
CA HIS A 26 -13.08 -23.30 31.27
C HIS A 26 -13.55 -23.41 29.82
N LEU A 27 -14.85 -23.21 29.55
CA LEU A 27 -15.39 -23.24 28.18
C LEU A 27 -14.92 -22.07 27.32
N LEU A 28 -14.71 -20.88 27.91
CA LEU A 28 -14.34 -19.67 27.17
C LEU A 28 -12.83 -19.48 27.01
N CYS A 29 -12.02 -19.98 27.95
CA CYS A 29 -10.58 -19.73 27.98
C CYS A 29 -9.72 -21.00 27.95
N GLY A 30 -10.31 -22.20 28.09
CA GLY A 30 -9.59 -23.47 28.16
C GLY A 30 -8.77 -23.68 29.45
N GLN A 31 -8.40 -22.61 30.15
CA GLN A 31 -7.58 -22.64 31.36
C GLN A 31 -8.43 -22.86 32.62
N LYS A 32 -8.05 -23.85 33.45
CA LYS A 32 -8.64 -24.05 34.78
C LYS A 32 -8.08 -22.98 35.73
N ALA A 33 -8.84 -21.93 36.01
CA ALA A 33 -8.47 -20.94 37.01
C ALA A 33 -8.42 -21.60 38.41
N VAL A 34 -7.42 -21.16 39.17
CA VAL A 34 -7.07 -21.56 40.54
C VAL A 34 -8.31 -21.70 41.42
N THR A 35 -8.40 -22.82 42.14
CA THR A 35 -9.42 -23.07 43.19
C THR A 35 -9.34 -21.97 44.24
N LEU A 36 -10.37 -21.13 44.33
CA LEU A 36 -10.43 -20.05 45.31
C LEU A 36 -11.04 -20.59 46.59
N GLY A 37 -10.26 -20.55 47.67
CA GLY A 37 -10.77 -20.68 49.03
C GLY A 37 -11.15 -22.10 49.47
N SER A 38 -10.52 -22.56 50.55
CA SER A 38 -11.07 -23.66 51.35
C SER A 38 -12.42 -23.24 51.96
N ASP A 39 -13.25 -24.22 52.34
CA ASP A 39 -14.57 -24.06 53.01
C ASP A 39 -14.61 -23.15 54.26
N GLU A 40 -13.48 -22.56 54.65
CA GLU A 40 -13.31 -21.74 55.87
C GLU A 40 -13.32 -20.22 55.63
N GLU A 41 -13.33 -19.72 54.38
CA GLU A 41 -13.37 -18.26 54.13
C GLU A 41 -14.75 -17.64 54.38
N PRO A 42 -14.83 -16.46 55.03
CA PRO A 42 -16.10 -15.76 55.22
C PRO A 42 -16.76 -15.43 53.88
N ALA A 43 -18.08 -15.63 53.81
CA ALA A 43 -18.91 -15.48 52.61
C ALA A 43 -18.68 -14.18 51.82
N SER A 44 -18.38 -13.08 52.51
CA SER A 44 -18.10 -11.77 51.89
C SER A 44 -16.85 -11.77 51.01
N LYS A 45 -15.77 -12.42 51.44
CA LYS A 45 -14.52 -12.49 50.67
C LYS A 45 -14.67 -13.34 49.41
N ARG A 46 -15.43 -14.43 49.50
CA ARG A 46 -15.77 -15.28 48.35
C ARG A 46 -16.58 -14.51 47.31
N LEU A 47 -17.57 -13.76 47.76
CA LEU A 47 -18.40 -12.93 46.88
C LEU A 47 -17.58 -11.86 46.15
N GLU A 48 -16.67 -11.18 46.87
CA GLU A 48 -15.75 -10.21 46.27
C GLU A 48 -14.78 -10.87 45.24
N GLY A 49 -14.34 -12.10 45.51
CA GLY A 49 -13.56 -12.90 44.56
C GLY A 49 -14.34 -13.25 43.29
N ILE A 50 -15.60 -13.67 43.43
CA ILE A 50 -16.51 -13.98 42.33
C ILE A 50 -16.79 -12.73 41.50
N GLU A 51 -17.06 -11.59 42.14
CA GLU A 51 -17.35 -10.32 41.48
C GLU A 51 -16.17 -9.84 40.63
N ARG A 52 -14.95 -9.88 41.18
CA ARG A 52 -13.74 -9.53 40.44
C ARG A 52 -13.53 -10.41 39.21
N ARG A 53 -13.76 -11.73 39.32
CA ARG A 53 -13.64 -12.67 38.20
C ARG A 53 -14.71 -12.47 37.14
N LEU A 54 -15.95 -12.19 37.56
CA LEU A 54 -17.05 -11.88 36.65
C LEU A 54 -16.76 -10.60 35.87
N ASN A 55 -16.28 -9.55 36.54
CA ASN A 55 -15.87 -8.31 35.89
C ASN A 55 -14.71 -8.53 34.90
N GLY A 56 -13.75 -9.42 35.23
CA GLY A 56 -12.70 -9.84 34.32
C GLY A 56 -13.23 -10.57 33.08
N LEU A 57 -14.22 -11.46 33.24
CA LEU A 57 -14.83 -12.18 32.13
C LEU A 57 -15.64 -11.26 31.21
N VAL A 58 -16.45 -10.38 31.79
CA VAL A 58 -17.25 -9.39 31.05
C VAL A 58 -16.35 -8.45 30.25
N SER A 59 -15.24 -8.01 30.83
CA SER A 59 -14.24 -7.19 30.13
C SER A 59 -13.65 -7.91 28.92
N ARG A 60 -13.29 -9.20 29.04
CA ARG A 60 -12.78 -10.01 27.92
C ARG A 60 -13.81 -10.17 26.80
N VAL A 61 -15.06 -10.48 27.13
CA VAL A 61 -16.14 -10.62 26.14
C VAL A 61 -16.37 -9.31 25.37
N ARG A 62 -16.25 -8.16 26.03
CA ARG A 62 -16.35 -6.84 25.36
C ARG A 62 -15.22 -6.64 24.35
N VAL A 63 -13.97 -7.01 24.69
CA VAL A 63 -12.83 -6.92 23.76
C VAL A 63 -13.06 -7.78 22.51
N TYR A 64 -13.60 -9.00 22.66
CA TYR A 64 -13.98 -9.84 21.52
C TYR A 64 -15.11 -9.22 20.68
N GLY A 65 -16.07 -8.56 21.32
CA GLY A 65 -17.10 -7.78 20.63
C GLY A 65 -16.53 -6.64 19.78
N GLU A 66 -15.54 -5.91 20.29
CA GLU A 66 -14.84 -4.86 19.53
C GLU A 66 -14.02 -5.44 18.37
N LEU A 67 -13.28 -6.54 18.60
CA LEU A 67 -12.54 -7.25 17.55
C LEU A 67 -13.46 -7.73 16.41
N LEU A 68 -14.63 -8.28 16.75
CA LEU A 68 -15.61 -8.75 15.77
C LEU A 68 -16.25 -7.58 15.00
N ARG A 69 -16.34 -6.38 15.58
CA ARG A 69 -16.83 -5.16 14.91
C ARG A 69 -15.82 -4.57 13.94
N ILE A 70 -14.52 -4.68 14.20
CA ILE A 70 -13.45 -4.11 13.35
C ILE A 70 -13.29 -4.90 12.04
N HIS A 71 -13.44 -6.23 12.09
CA HIS A 71 -13.23 -7.12 10.95
C HIS A 71 -14.08 -6.81 9.70
N PRO A 72 -15.43 -6.65 9.78
CA PRO A 72 -16.26 -6.38 8.60
C PRO A 72 -15.97 -5.00 7.97
N ALA A 73 -15.60 -4.00 8.78
CA ALA A 73 -15.28 -2.66 8.30
C ALA A 73 -14.01 -2.65 7.44
N GLN A 74 -12.99 -3.42 7.81
CA GLN A 74 -11.76 -3.55 7.04
C GLN A 74 -11.99 -4.32 5.73
N SER A 75 -12.78 -5.40 5.75
CA SER A 75 -13.12 -6.12 4.52
C SER A 75 -13.93 -5.27 3.52
N ALA A 76 -14.85 -4.43 4.00
CA ALA A 76 -15.63 -3.53 3.15
C ALA A 76 -14.74 -2.45 2.50
N ALA A 77 -13.78 -1.90 3.25
CA ALA A 77 -12.83 -0.93 2.72
C ALA A 77 -11.94 -1.54 1.63
N LEU A 78 -11.43 -2.77 1.83
CA LEU A 78 -10.61 -3.46 0.83
C LEU A 78 -11.39 -3.74 -0.47
N LEU A 79 -12.65 -4.17 -0.37
CA LEU A 79 -13.53 -4.34 -1.53
C LEU A 79 -13.70 -3.03 -2.31
N GLN A 80 -13.93 -1.91 -1.61
CA GLN A 80 -14.03 -0.59 -2.24
C GLN A 80 -12.75 -0.18 -2.98
N HIS A 81 -11.58 -0.53 -2.44
CA HIS A 81 -10.30 -0.23 -3.09
C HIS A 81 -10.04 -1.12 -4.31
N ILE A 82 -10.44 -2.39 -4.28
CA ILE A 82 -10.33 -3.31 -5.43
C ILE A 82 -11.15 -2.78 -6.61
N ASP A 83 -12.37 -2.30 -6.37
CA ASP A 83 -13.21 -1.76 -7.44
C ASP A 83 -12.61 -0.47 -8.04
N ARG A 84 -12.10 0.43 -7.19
CA ARG A 84 -11.37 1.63 -7.66
C ARG A 84 -10.13 1.26 -8.47
N MET A 85 -9.37 0.24 -8.04
CA MET A 85 -8.17 -0.22 -8.73
C MET A 85 -8.48 -0.76 -10.13
N ARG A 86 -9.58 -1.51 -10.29
CA ARG A 86 -10.02 -2.01 -11.61
C ARG A 86 -10.35 -0.90 -12.60
N VAL A 87 -11.01 0.16 -12.14
CA VAL A 87 -11.31 1.33 -12.99
C VAL A 87 -10.02 2.01 -13.43
N VAL A 88 -9.06 2.19 -12.52
CA VAL A 88 -7.75 2.78 -12.84
C VAL A 88 -6.97 1.90 -13.82
N GLU A 89 -6.99 0.59 -13.65
CA GLU A 89 -6.32 -0.36 -14.55
C GLU A 89 -6.87 -0.27 -15.99
N ALA A 90 -8.20 -0.18 -16.15
CA ALA A 90 -8.82 -0.01 -17.46
C ALA A 90 -8.36 1.30 -18.15
N ILE A 91 -8.26 2.40 -17.38
CA ILE A 91 -7.74 3.68 -17.88
C ILE A 91 -6.27 3.55 -18.27
N GLN A 92 -5.45 2.88 -17.46
CA GLN A 92 -4.02 2.67 -17.76
C GLN A 92 -3.81 1.87 -19.04
N GLN A 93 -4.63 0.85 -19.28
CA GLN A 93 -4.57 0.07 -20.52
C GLN A 93 -4.92 0.93 -21.74
N SER A 94 -5.96 1.77 -21.67
CA SER A 94 -6.30 2.72 -22.75
C SER A 94 -5.16 3.71 -23.01
N GLN A 95 -4.62 4.31 -21.94
CA GLN A 95 -3.52 5.28 -22.04
C GLN A 95 -2.25 4.67 -22.64
N ALA A 96 -1.94 3.41 -22.32
CA ALA A 96 -0.78 2.72 -22.89
C ALA A 96 -0.88 2.60 -24.41
N VAL A 97 -2.07 2.33 -24.94
CA VAL A 97 -2.32 2.28 -26.39
C VAL A 97 -2.17 3.67 -27.01
N GLU A 98 -2.78 4.69 -26.42
CA GLU A 98 -2.69 6.07 -26.89
C GLU A 98 -1.24 6.59 -26.92
N ILE A 99 -0.46 6.30 -25.87
CA ILE A 99 0.96 6.66 -25.79
C ILE A 99 1.78 5.92 -26.86
N ALA A 100 1.50 4.65 -27.10
CA ALA A 100 2.18 3.88 -28.15
C ALA A 100 1.90 4.48 -29.54
N GLU A 101 0.64 4.85 -29.81
CA GLU A 101 0.28 5.52 -31.06
C GLU A 101 0.95 6.89 -31.20
N LEU A 102 0.93 7.72 -30.15
CA LEU A 102 1.56 9.04 -30.17
C LEU A 102 3.07 8.93 -30.41
N ARG A 103 3.72 7.95 -29.77
CA ARG A 103 5.14 7.66 -29.99
C ARG A 103 5.40 7.29 -31.45
N ALA A 104 4.63 6.38 -32.02
CA ALA A 104 4.77 5.98 -33.43
C ALA A 104 4.56 7.15 -34.40
N ARG A 105 3.52 7.98 -34.17
CA ARG A 105 3.28 9.19 -34.98
C ARG A 105 4.44 10.19 -34.86
N SER A 106 4.95 10.41 -33.65
CA SER A 106 6.06 11.34 -33.41
C SER A 106 7.36 10.86 -34.06
N GLU A 107 7.65 9.55 -34.01
CA GLU A 107 8.82 8.99 -34.66
C GLU A 107 8.75 9.20 -36.18
N ASN A 108 7.60 8.93 -36.78
CA ASN A 108 7.41 9.10 -38.23
C ASN A 108 7.59 10.56 -38.65
N LEU A 109 7.04 11.51 -37.89
CA LEU A 109 7.20 12.93 -38.17
C LEU A 109 8.67 13.36 -38.07
N VAL A 110 9.36 12.95 -37.00
CA VAL A 110 10.78 13.25 -36.81
C VAL A 110 11.63 12.63 -37.92
N ARG A 111 11.37 11.37 -38.29
CA ARG A 111 12.06 10.67 -39.37
C ARG A 111 11.83 11.35 -40.71
N ALA A 112 10.59 11.72 -41.03
CA ALA A 112 10.24 12.41 -42.26
C ALA A 112 10.91 13.79 -42.34
N TRP A 113 10.93 14.55 -41.24
CA TRP A 113 11.62 15.84 -41.18
C TRP A 113 13.14 15.68 -41.34
N TYR A 114 13.74 14.70 -40.67
CA TYR A 114 15.17 14.42 -40.77
C TYR A 114 15.58 14.07 -42.20
N GLN A 115 14.85 13.15 -42.84
CA GLN A 115 15.12 12.72 -44.21
C GLN A 115 14.81 13.83 -45.23
N GLY A 116 13.68 14.50 -45.09
CA GLY A 116 13.17 15.44 -46.08
C GLY A 116 13.79 16.82 -46.00
N ALA A 117 13.97 17.38 -44.81
CA ALA A 117 14.43 18.75 -44.62
C ALA A 117 15.91 18.82 -44.25
N LEU A 118 16.35 18.04 -43.26
CA LEU A 118 17.71 18.17 -42.74
C LEU A 118 18.76 17.59 -43.69
N LEU A 119 18.59 16.33 -44.12
CA LEU A 119 19.54 15.70 -45.06
C LEU A 119 19.56 16.38 -46.43
N SER A 120 18.39 16.82 -46.92
CA SER A 120 18.34 17.54 -48.19
C SER A 120 18.97 18.94 -48.07
N GLY A 121 18.74 19.64 -46.95
CA GLY A 121 19.36 20.91 -46.62
C GLY A 121 20.88 20.80 -46.50
N SER A 122 21.38 19.77 -45.82
CA SER A 122 22.82 19.53 -45.69
C SER A 122 23.48 19.19 -47.01
N ALA A 123 22.83 18.40 -47.87
CA ALA A 123 23.33 18.13 -49.22
C ALA A 123 23.42 19.40 -50.08
N ARG A 124 22.43 20.28 -49.99
CA ARG A 124 22.45 21.60 -50.66
C ARG A 124 23.56 22.49 -50.12
N LEU A 125 23.71 22.56 -48.80
CA LEU A 125 24.76 23.36 -48.16
C LEU A 125 26.16 22.86 -48.57
N ALA A 126 26.38 21.55 -48.53
CA ALA A 126 27.63 20.94 -48.95
C ALA A 126 27.95 21.22 -50.43
N ALA A 127 26.94 21.23 -51.30
CA ALA A 127 27.14 21.58 -52.72
C ALA A 127 27.54 23.05 -52.90
N VAL A 128 26.97 23.96 -52.12
CA VAL A 128 27.34 25.39 -52.13
C VAL A 128 28.77 25.57 -51.59
N GLU A 129 29.10 24.91 -50.47
CA GLU A 129 30.43 24.95 -49.88
C GLU A 129 31.50 24.41 -50.86
N GLY A 130 31.24 23.29 -51.52
CA GLY A 130 32.15 22.74 -52.52
C GLY A 130 32.36 23.66 -53.73
N ARG A 131 31.36 24.46 -54.11
CA ARG A 131 31.52 25.50 -55.15
C ARG A 131 32.36 26.67 -54.65
N ALA A 132 32.13 27.14 -53.43
CA ALA A 132 32.91 28.21 -52.81
C ALA A 132 34.40 27.82 -52.72
N GLN A 133 34.71 26.62 -52.23
CA GLN A 133 36.07 26.10 -52.15
C GLN A 133 36.77 26.05 -53.52
N LYS A 134 36.06 25.67 -54.59
CA LYS A 134 36.62 25.69 -55.96
C LYS A 134 36.92 27.10 -56.45
N VAL A 135 36.07 28.08 -56.13
CA VAL A 135 36.29 29.48 -56.47
C VAL A 135 37.50 30.01 -55.70
N GLU A 136 37.56 29.80 -54.39
CA GLU A 136 38.69 30.18 -53.54
C GLU A 136 40.01 29.57 -54.01
N ALA A 137 39.99 28.29 -54.43
CA ALA A 137 41.17 27.64 -54.98
C ALA A 137 41.64 28.29 -56.29
N LYS A 138 40.71 28.72 -57.16
CA LYS A 138 41.04 29.44 -58.41
C LYS A 138 41.60 30.84 -58.12
N VAL A 139 41.00 31.57 -57.18
CA VAL A 139 41.48 32.90 -56.75
C VAL A 139 42.90 32.79 -56.20
N ARG A 140 43.15 31.86 -55.26
CA ARG A 140 44.51 31.64 -54.72
C ARG A 140 45.54 31.28 -55.78
N ARG A 141 45.17 30.55 -56.83
CA ARG A 141 46.08 30.23 -57.95
C ARG A 141 46.39 31.48 -58.78
N ALA A 142 45.37 32.30 -59.08
CA ALA A 142 45.54 33.53 -59.84
C ALA A 142 46.37 34.57 -59.08
N GLU A 143 46.15 34.69 -57.77
CA GLU A 143 46.95 35.57 -56.89
C GLU A 143 48.42 35.15 -56.86
N ARG A 144 48.71 33.85 -56.75
CA ARG A 144 50.09 33.34 -56.82
C ARG A 144 50.75 33.64 -58.16
N ALA A 145 50.05 33.40 -59.27
CA ALA A 145 50.59 33.70 -60.60
C ALA A 145 50.90 35.20 -60.77
N LYS A 146 50.03 36.09 -60.27
CA LYS A 146 50.29 37.54 -60.27
C LYS A 146 51.46 37.92 -59.36
N ALA A 147 51.59 37.29 -58.20
CA ALA A 147 52.72 37.53 -57.30
C ALA A 147 54.04 37.11 -57.98
N ASP A 148 54.09 35.94 -58.60
CA ASP A 148 55.26 35.45 -59.34
C ASP A 148 55.61 36.36 -60.53
N GLU A 149 54.61 36.85 -61.27
CA GLU A 149 54.79 37.81 -62.38
C GLU A 149 55.28 39.19 -61.92
N SER A 150 54.88 39.64 -60.72
CA SER A 150 55.34 40.92 -60.16
C SER A 150 56.74 40.90 -59.53
N VAL A 151 57.32 39.70 -59.36
CA VAL A 151 58.65 39.49 -58.74
C VAL A 151 59.75 39.30 -59.80
N LEU A 152 59.38 39.07 -61.07
CA LEU A 152 60.26 39.06 -62.24
C LEU A 152 60.46 40.47 -62.83
#